data_AF-A0AAE3ZM76-F1
#
_entry.id   AF-A0AAE3ZM76-F1
#
_cell.length_a   1.000
_cell.length_b   1.000
_cell.length_c   1.000
_cell.angle_alpha   90.00
_cell.angle_beta   90.00
_cell.angle_gamma   90.00
#
_symmetry.space_group_name_H-M   'P 1'
#
loop_
_entity.id
_entity.type
_entity.pdbx_description
1 polymer ?
#
loop_
_entity_poly.entity_id
_entity_poly.type
_entity_poly.pdbx_seq_one_letter_code
_entity_poly.pdbx_strand_id
1 'polypeptide(L)' 'MPFLVQNVEPATVPIVHAVSRDVPGNAYVGPDGLFSFTGRRAAVRRPSRAARNPATAARLWQRTAALLDVAPAIRVPGE' A
#
# COMPACT_ATOMS: atom_id res chain seq x y z
N MET A 1 -11.93 -22.15 -3.36
CA MET A 1 -11.63 -21.34 -2.15
C MET A 1 -12.28 -19.95 -2.29
N PRO A 2 -13.58 -19.80 -1.94
CA PRO A 2 -14.35 -18.56 -2.16
C PRO A 2 -13.84 -17.34 -1.35
N PHE A 3 -12.86 -17.54 -0.46
CA PHE A 3 -12.18 -16.47 0.29
C PHE A 3 -10.90 -15.93 -0.40
N LEU A 4 -10.49 -16.48 -1.54
CA LEU A 4 -9.33 -15.99 -2.31
C LEU A 4 -9.72 -15.05 -3.46
N VAL A 5 -11.02 -14.88 -3.71
CA VAL A 5 -11.54 -14.10 -4.83
C VAL A 5 -12.62 -13.16 -4.29
N GLN A 6 -12.48 -11.85 -4.54
CA GLN A 6 -13.51 -10.87 -4.22
C GLN A 6 -14.32 -10.51 -5.45
N ASN A 7 -15.62 -10.26 -5.23
CA ASN A 7 -16.46 -9.54 -6.19
C ASN A 7 -16.01 -8.08 -6.30
N VAL A 8 -16.35 -7.43 -7.43
CA VAL A 8 -15.87 -6.08 -7.75
C VAL A 8 -16.39 -5.02 -6.76
N GLU A 9 -17.69 -4.99 -6.43
CA GLU A 9 -18.21 -3.98 -5.49
C GLU A 9 -17.51 -4.01 -4.11
N PRO A 10 -17.36 -5.15 -3.41
CA PRO A 10 -16.61 -5.19 -2.16
C PRO A 10 -15.15 -4.77 -2.28
N ALA A 11 -14.51 -4.99 -3.43
CA ALA A 11 -13.10 -4.67 -3.65
C ALA A 11 -12.84 -3.15 -3.69
N THR A 12 -13.84 -2.33 -3.99
CA THR A 12 -13.69 -0.87 -4.02
C THR A 12 -13.72 -0.24 -2.62
N VAL A 13 -14.27 -0.92 -1.62
CA VAL A 13 -14.47 -0.37 -0.26
C VAL A 13 -13.16 0.17 0.36
N PRO A 14 -12.01 -0.55 0.33
CA PRO A 14 -10.76 -0.03 0.86
C PRO A 14 -10.24 1.19 0.09
N ILE A 15 -10.43 1.23 -1.23
CA ILE A 15 -9.99 2.34 -2.10
C ILE A 15 -10.78 3.61 -1.75
N VAL A 16 -12.12 3.53 -1.72
CA VAL A 16 -12.97 4.67 -1.36
C VAL A 16 -12.64 5.16 0.06
N HIS A 17 -12.40 4.25 1.00
CA HIS A 17 -12.01 4.62 2.36
C HIS A 17 -10.69 5.39 2.41
N ALA A 18 -9.67 4.94 1.67
CA ALA A 18 -8.34 5.56 1.67
C ALA A 18 -8.34 7.00 1.10
N VAL A 19 -9.24 7.31 0.16
CA VAL A 19 -9.30 8.64 -0.49
C VAL A 19 -10.30 9.60 0.15
N SER A 20 -11.27 9.11 0.93
CA SER A 20 -12.38 9.92 1.45
C SER A 20 -12.38 10.12 2.96
N ARG A 21 -11.59 9.34 3.71
CA ARG A 21 -11.50 9.43 5.16
C ARG A 21 -10.19 10.06 5.59
N ASP A 22 -10.20 10.61 6.79
CA ASP A 22 -8.97 11.08 7.44
C ASP A 22 -8.13 9.85 7.84
N VAL A 23 -7.20 9.49 6.95
CA VAL A 23 -6.32 8.34 7.09
C VAL A 23 -4.89 8.84 7.17
N PRO A 24 -4.07 8.35 8.13
CA PRO A 24 -2.67 8.77 8.23
C PRO A 24 -1.90 8.55 6.93
N GLY A 25 -0.98 9.47 6.63
CA GLY A 25 -0.02 9.29 5.52
C GLY A 25 0.77 7.99 5.68
N ASN A 26 1.10 7.33 4.57
CA ASN A 26 1.77 6.03 4.54
C ASN A 26 0.98 4.88 5.22
N ALA A 27 -0.32 5.06 5.50
CA ALA A 27 -1.17 3.96 5.95
C ALA A 27 -1.41 2.94 4.82
N TYR A 28 -1.57 1.69 5.22
CA TYR A 28 -1.96 0.61 4.32
C TYR A 28 -3.39 0.19 4.64
N VAL A 29 -4.32 0.52 3.74
CA VAL A 29 -5.74 0.25 3.91
C VAL A 29 -6.12 -1.00 3.12
N GLY A 30 -6.82 -1.92 3.76
CA GLY A 30 -7.27 -3.15 3.13
C GLY A 30 -8.59 -3.66 3.70
N PRO A 31 -9.14 -4.75 3.14
CA PRO A 31 -10.30 -5.42 3.68
C PRO A 31 -10.09 -5.85 5.15
N ASP A 32 -11.17 -5.88 5.92
CA ASP A 32 -11.17 -6.21 7.35
C ASP A 32 -11.11 -7.72 7.67
N GLY A 33 -11.20 -8.59 6.67
CA GLY A 33 -11.17 -10.04 6.85
C GLY A 33 -9.76 -10.65 6.91
N LEU A 34 -9.74 -11.98 6.84
CA LEU A 34 -8.56 -12.80 7.06
C LEU A 34 -7.48 -12.50 6.01
N PHE A 35 -6.25 -12.28 6.49
CA PHE A 35 -5.10 -11.85 5.69
C PHE A 35 -5.31 -10.58 4.82
N SER A 36 -6.42 -9.87 5.02
CA SER A 36 -6.87 -8.75 4.16
C SER A 36 -7.21 -9.18 2.72
N PHE A 37 -7.52 -10.45 2.48
CA PHE A 37 -7.95 -10.91 1.14
C PHE A 37 -9.39 -10.51 0.84
N THR A 38 -10.27 -10.61 1.83
CA THR A 38 -11.68 -10.27 1.69
C THR A 38 -12.19 -9.52 2.91
N GLY A 39 -13.35 -8.88 2.79
CA GLY A 39 -13.94 -8.10 3.87
C GLY A 39 -15.13 -7.28 3.40
N ARG A 40 -15.96 -6.81 4.34
CA ARG A 40 -17.08 -5.90 4.06
C ARG A 40 -16.76 -4.46 4.45
N ARG A 41 -15.68 -4.24 5.20
CA ARG A 41 -15.24 -2.93 5.66
C ARG A 41 -13.77 -2.72 5.31
N ALA A 42 -13.37 -1.46 5.31
CA ALA A 42 -11.97 -1.08 5.25
C ALA A 42 -11.37 -1.02 6.66
N ALA A 43 -10.09 -1.36 6.78
CA ALA A 43 -9.32 -1.23 8.00
C ALA A 43 -7.90 -0.78 7.68
N VAL A 44 -7.28 -0.03 8.60
CA VAL A 44 -5.84 0.22 8.57
C VAL A 44 -5.13 -1.07 8.99
N ARG A 45 -4.31 -1.60 8.09
CA ARG A 45 -3.59 -2.86 8.27
C ARG A 45 -2.10 -2.59 8.43
N ARG A 46 -1.40 -3.59 8.95
CA ARG A 46 0.06 -3.58 9.04
C ARG A 46 0.65 -4.27 7.82
N PRO A 47 1.43 -3.57 6.98
CA PRO A 47 2.13 -4.22 5.86
C PRO A 47 3.13 -5.27 6.35
N SER A 48 3.54 -6.14 5.43
CA SER A 48 4.59 -7.11 5.66
C SER A 48 5.88 -6.45 6.16
N ARG A 49 6.76 -7.23 6.80
CA ARG A 49 8.05 -6.72 7.29
C ARG A 49 8.90 -6.14 6.15
N ALA A 50 8.93 -6.83 5.01
CA ALA A 50 9.67 -6.39 3.83
C ALA A 50 9.14 -5.05 3.29
N ALA A 51 7.81 -4.88 3.23
CA ALA A 51 7.17 -3.64 2.78
C ALA A 51 7.43 -2.45 3.71
N ARG A 52 7.89 -2.67 4.95
CA ARG A 52 8.20 -1.62 5.92
C ARG A 52 9.69 -1.32 6.03
N ASN A 53 10.55 -1.88 5.17
CA ASN A 53 11.99 -1.60 5.20
C ASN A 53 12.29 -0.29 4.46
N PRO A 54 12.69 0.80 5.17
CA PRO A 54 12.93 2.09 4.54
C PRO A 54 14.16 2.09 3.62
N ALA A 55 15.20 1.33 3.96
CA ALA A 55 16.40 1.23 3.12
C ALA A 55 16.10 0.51 1.79
N THR A 56 15.26 -0.53 1.82
CA THR A 56 14.79 -1.18 0.59
C THR A 56 13.93 -0.23 -0.25
N ALA A 57 13.00 0.52 0.38
CA ALA A 57 12.16 1.47 -0.32
C ALA A 57 12.97 2.59 -0.99
N ALA A 58 13.95 3.16 -0.28
CA ALA A 58 14.89 4.16 -0.80
C ALA A 58 15.64 3.65 -2.04
N ARG A 59 16.24 2.46 -1.95
CA ARG A 59 16.98 1.84 -3.05
C ARG A 59 16.07 1.55 -4.25
N LEU A 60 14.86 1.05 -4.00
CA LEU A 60 13.90 0.77 -5.06
C LEU A 60 13.50 2.06 -5.80
N TRP A 61 13.24 3.14 -5.06
CA TRP A 61 12.91 4.45 -5.64
C TRP A 61 14.01 4.95 -6.59
N GLN A 62 15.28 4.91 -6.15
CA GLN A 62 16.42 5.32 -6.97
C GLN A 62 16.55 4.48 -8.25
N ARG A 63 16.33 3.16 -8.14
CA ARG A 63 16.38 2.26 -9.29
C ARG A 63 15.25 2.52 -10.28
N THR A 64 14.02 2.77 -9.81
CA THR A 64 12.90 3.12 -10.68
C THR A 64 13.13 4.44 -11.40
N ALA A 65 13.67 5.44 -10.71
CA ALA A 65 14.02 6.73 -11.31
C ALA A 65 15.07 6.56 -12.43
N ALA A 66 16.13 5.80 -12.17
CA ALA A 66 17.16 5.49 -13.16
C ALA A 66 16.60 4.68 -14.35
N LEU A 67 15.69 3.73 -14.13
CA LEU A 67 15.05 2.95 -15.19
C LEU A 67 14.18 3.79 -16.12
N LEU A 68 13.58 4.87 -15.60
CA LEU A 68 12.71 5.75 -16.34
C LEU A 68 13.43 7.01 -16.86
N ASP A 69 14.74 7.13 -16.61
CA ASP A 69 15.55 8.32 -16.90
C ASP A 69 14.94 9.63 -16.35
N VAL A 70 14.42 9.56 -15.13
CA VAL A 70 13.87 10.71 -14.40
C VAL A 70 14.66 10.98 -13.13
N ALA A 71 14.67 12.25 -12.71
CA ALA A 71 15.22 12.59 -11.40
C ALA A 71 14.32 12.01 -10.28
N PRO A 72 14.91 11.41 -9.23
CA PRO A 72 14.14 10.96 -8.07
C PRO A 72 13.52 12.17 -7.35
N ALA A 73 12.19 12.20 -7.24
CA ALA A 73 11.48 13.33 -6.62
C ALA A 73 11.75 13.49 -5.10
N ILE A 74 12.27 12.45 -4.44
CA ILE A 74 12.60 12.43 -3.02
C ILE A 74 14.09 12.13 -2.89
N ARG A 75 14.84 13.07 -2.30
CA ARG A 75 16.16 12.76 -1.72
C ARG A 75 15.93 12.16 -0.34
N VAL A 76 16.45 10.96 -0.13
CA VAL A 76 16.45 10.32 1.19
C VAL A 76 17.54 11.03 2.02
N PRO A 77 17.22 11.67 3.15
CA PRO A 77 18.24 12.34 3.96
C PRO A 77 19.23 11.30 4.52
N GLY A 78 20.55 11.56 4.38
CA GLY A 78 21.60 10.77 5.01
C GLY A 78 22.44 9.87 4.09
N GLU A 79 22.41 10.08 2.77
CA GLU A 79 23.56 9.73 1.91
C GLU A 79 24.53 10.91 1.78
#